data_AF-A0A4Q1UPR0-F1
#
_entry.id   AF-A0A4Q1UPR0-F1
#
_cell.length_a   1.000
_cell.length_b   1.000
_cell.length_c   1.000
_cell.angle_alpha   90.00
_cell.angle_beta   90.00
_cell.angle_gamma   90.00
#
_symmetry.space_group_name_H-M   'P 1'
#
loop_
_entity.id
_entity.type
_entity.pdbx_description
1 polymer ?
#
loop_
_entity_poly.entity_id
_entity_poly.type
_entity_poly.pdbx_seq_one_letter_code
_entity_poly.pdbx_strand_id
1 'polypeptide(L)' 'ILRLVAEGLSNKEVALRLELQEKTVKHHMTGVLSKLNVRNRTEAALMMREFRDRDRNRL' A
#
# COMPACT_ATOMS: atom_id res chain seq x y z
N ILE A 1 -2.54 -3.72 4.15
CA ILE A 1 -2.34 -3.69 2.67
C ILE A 1 -1.33 -2.62 2.26
N LEU A 2 -1.61 -1.31 2.42
CA LEU A 2 -0.71 -0.24 1.95
C LEU A 2 0.75 -0.36 2.44
N ARG A 3 0.95 -0.73 3.71
CA ARG A 3 2.29 -0.97 4.30
C ARG A 3 3.11 -1.98 3.51
N LEU A 4 2.51 -3.13 3.21
CA LEU A 4 3.15 -4.22 2.46
C LEU A 4 3.41 -3.81 1.00
N VAL A 5 2.50 -3.03 0.40
CA VAL A 5 2.72 -2.48 -0.94
C VAL A 5 3.87 -1.48 -0.96
N ALA A 6 4.04 -0.67 0.09
CA ALA A 6 5.16 0.27 0.23
C ALA A 6 6.52 -0.42 0.42
N GLU A 7 6.51 -1.64 0.97
CA GLU A 7 7.65 -2.57 1.05
C GLU A 7 7.98 -3.24 -0.30
N GLY A 8 7.14 -3.04 -1.33
CA GLY A 8 7.36 -3.56 -2.69
C GLY A 8 6.60 -4.85 -3.00
N LEU A 9 5.82 -5.40 -2.06
CA LEU A 9 5.13 -6.68 -2.27
C LEU A 9 4.01 -6.55 -3.30
N SER A 10 3.95 -7.48 -4.25
CA SER A 10 2.86 -7.67 -5.22
C SER A 10 1.53 -8.01 -4.54
N ASN A 11 0.42 -7.87 -5.26
CA ASN A 11 -0.91 -8.21 -4.70
C ASN A 11 -1.00 -9.70 -4.32
N LYS A 12 -0.28 -10.58 -5.03
CA LYS A 12 -0.20 -12.01 -4.73
C LYS A 12 0.53 -12.26 -3.40
N GLU A 13 1.66 -11.59 -3.18
CA GLU A 13 2.42 -11.72 -1.93
C GLU A 13 1.66 -11.13 -0.74
N VAL A 14 0.98 -9.98 -0.96
CA VAL A 14 0.10 -9.39 0.05
C VAL A 14 -1.06 -10.32 0.39
N ALA A 15 -1.66 -10.95 -0.62
CA ALA A 15 -2.75 -11.90 -0.44
C ALA A 15 -2.29 -13.11 0.40
N LEU A 16 -1.13 -13.68 0.07
CA LEU A 16 -0.54 -14.78 0.83
C LEU A 16 -0.27 -14.40 2.28
N ARG A 17 0.32 -13.22 2.52
CA ARG A 17 0.70 -12.76 3.87
C ARG A 17 -0.49 -12.38 4.75
N LEU A 18 -1.62 -12.04 4.15
CA LEU A 18 -2.85 -11.66 4.85
C LEU A 18 -3.91 -12.76 4.84
N GLU A 19 -3.61 -13.94 4.28
CA GLU A 19 -4.56 -15.04 4.11
C GLU A 19 -5.84 -14.61 3.36
N LEU A 20 -5.66 -13.77 2.34
CA LEU A 20 -6.73 -13.24 1.49
C LEU A 20 -6.63 -13.79 0.06
N GLN A 21 -7.71 -13.65 -0.70
CA GLN A 21 -7.66 -13.82 -2.15
C GLN A 21 -7.03 -12.59 -2.81
N GLU A 22 -6.25 -12.79 -3.89
CA GLU A 22 -5.65 -11.69 -4.65
C GLU A 22 -6.70 -10.67 -5.14
N LYS A 23 -7.89 -11.15 -5.52
CA LYS A 23 -9.02 -10.29 -5.93
C LYS A 23 -9.46 -9.33 -4.81
N THR A 24 -9.43 -9.79 -3.56
CA THR A 24 -9.76 -8.98 -2.38
C THR A 24 -8.71 -7.91 -2.17
N VAL A 25 -7.43 -8.25 -2.35
CA VAL A 25 -6.34 -7.26 -2.31
C VAL A 25 -6.49 -6.21 -3.42
N LYS A 26 -6.85 -6.62 -4.64
CA LYS A 26 -7.14 -5.70 -5.75
C LYS A 26 -8.27 -4.72 -5.40
N HIS A 27 -9.37 -5.23 -4.84
CA HIS A 27 -10.49 -4.39 -4.40
C HIS A 27 -10.06 -3.36 -3.34
N HIS A 28 -9.32 -3.79 -2.31
CA HIS A 28 -8.79 -2.87 -1.32
C HIS A 28 -7.81 -1.86 -1.91
N MET A 29 -6.98 -2.28 -2.88
CA MET A 29 -6.06 -1.36 -3.57
C MET A 29 -6.81 -0.28 -4.32
N THR A 30 -7.89 -0.60 -5.04
CA THR A 30 -8.76 0.43 -5.66
C THR A 30 -9.25 1.44 -4.62
N GLY A 31 -9.73 0.96 -3.47
CA GLY A 31 -10.18 1.84 -2.38
C GLY A 31 -9.05 2.69 -1.77
N VAL A 32 -7.85 2.13 -1.62
CA VAL A 32 -6.67 2.85 -1.12
C VAL A 32 -6.24 3.94 -2.10
N LEU A 33 -6.13 3.64 -3.40
CA LEU A 33 -5.74 4.60 -4.42
C LEU A 33 -6.74 5.76 -4.48
N SER A 34 -8.04 5.45 -4.42
CA SER A 34 -9.10 6.46 -4.38
C SER A 34 -9.01 7.35 -3.14
N LYS A 35 -8.83 6.77 -1.94
CA LYS A 35 -8.73 7.54 -0.69
C LYS A 35 -7.48 8.41 -0.60
N LEU A 36 -6.39 7.97 -1.22
CA LEU A 36 -5.13 8.72 -1.25
C LEU A 36 -5.05 9.70 -2.44
N ASN A 37 -6.04 9.68 -3.34
CA ASN A 37 -6.05 10.46 -4.58
C ASN A 37 -4.79 10.26 -5.44
N VAL A 38 -4.35 9.01 -5.57
CA VAL A 38 -3.18 8.60 -6.37
C VAL A 38 -3.58 7.67 -7.50
N ARG A 39 -2.82 7.68 -8.59
CA ARG A 39 -3.16 6.99 -9.84
C ARG A 39 -2.71 5.54 -9.86
N ASN A 40 -1.66 5.22 -9.12
CA ASN A 40 -1.07 3.89 -9.14
C ASN A 40 -0.41 3.52 -7.80
N ARG A 41 -0.09 2.23 -7.68
CA ARG A 41 0.53 1.67 -6.48
C ARG A 41 1.91 2.25 -6.16
N THR A 42 2.64 2.73 -7.16
CA THR A 42 3.98 3.31 -6.98
C THR A 42 3.86 4.66 -6.27
N GLU A 43 2.94 5.51 -6.70
CA GLU A 43 2.60 6.76 -6.01
C GLU A 43 2.14 6.50 -4.56
N ALA A 44 1.27 5.51 -4.35
CA ALA A 44 0.84 5.12 -3.01
C ALA A 44 2.02 4.66 -2.12
N ALA A 45 2.95 3.89 -2.68
CA ALA A 45 4.14 3.42 -1.99
C ALA A 45 5.09 4.56 -1.61
N LEU A 46 5.31 5.51 -2.53
CA LEU A 46 6.13 6.71 -2.30
C LEU A 46 5.52 7.57 -1.18
N MET A 47 4.23 7.87 -1.25
CA MET A 47 3.53 8.65 -0.22
C MET A 47 3.65 8.00 1.17
N MET A 48 3.56 6.68 1.26
CA MET A 48 3.73 5.96 2.54
C MET A 48 5.17 6.05 3.06
N ARG A 49 6.19 6.04 2.18
CA ARG A 49 7.60 6.22 2.58
C ARG A 49 7.82 7.63 3.11
N GLU A 50 7.38 8.65 2.38
CA GLU A 50 7.45 10.05 2.84
C GLU A 50 6.74 10.26 4.18
N PHE A 51 5.56 9.64 4.36
CA PHE A 51 4.84 9.71 5.62
C PHE A 51 5.65 9.10 6.78
N ARG A 52 6.26 7.92 6.58
CA ARG A 52 7.12 7.28 7.59
C ARG A 52 8.36 8.11 7.92
N ASP A 53 8.96 8.75 6.92
CA ASP A 53 10.17 9.56 7.12
C ASP A 53 9.84 10.84 7.89
N ARG A 54 8.70 11.48 7.60
CA ARG A 54 8.20 12.63 8.37
C ARG A 54 7.89 12.27 9.82
N ASP A 55 7.26 11.11 10.05
CA ASP A 55 6.96 10.64 11.41
C ASP A 55 8.24 10.33 12.20
N ARG A 56 9.25 9.74 11.55
CA ARG A 56 10.54 9.44 12.16
C ARG A 56 11.31 10.70 12.56
N ASN A 57 11.25 11.76 11.74
CA ASN A 57 11.95 13.02 11.99
C ASN A 57 11.25 13.92 13.02
N ARG A 58 10.11 13.50 13.58
CA ARG A 58 9.38 14.22 14.64
C ARG A 58 9.70 13.71 16.06
N LEU A 59 10.51 12.67 16.19
CA LEU A 59 11.03 12.11 17.45
C LEU A 59 12.46 12.61 17.70
#